data_AF-A0A2N7L8M0-F1
#
_entry.id   AF-A0A2N7L8M0-F1
#
_cell.length_a   1.000
_cell.length_b   1.000
_cell.length_c   1.000
_cell.angle_alpha   90.00
_cell.angle_beta   90.00
_cell.angle_gamma   90.00
#
_symmetry.space_group_name_H-M   'P 1'
#
loop_
_entity.id
_entity.type
_entity.pdbx_description
1 polymer ?
#
loop_
_entity_poly.entity_id
_entity_poly.type
_entity_poly.pdbx_seq_one_letter_code
_entity_poly.pdbx_strand_id
1 'polypeptide(L)'
;MSLFVSRFDKKKLHKNYLEVLRLTQQADRDEFESWFDGFPDRDGKLIDEFQTTFNSTFWEIYLHRVFKSQNAIFDWSQPTPDFALSINGKDIIVEATIASNTQGKTPEWEKNPTTPLPDTFRSMNVESIIRLANAVTSKRAKYQKSYKDKPHVERKPFVLAIAPFEQPNFNIQYETPMMALLYDYYIDEDEYNLNLGAYPNGPPGVSLGSVEKDNGSKIELGIFEDAGFEQLSAIIFSTTATWGKVEAMSKNPDVERYISTVWYDENKALPDQMSTPSVLYSERIQDGLMVFHNPYALEPLDPKVFEIPGVIQIFADKVTRKITRQRNGVVLMHRQVVNVPKTVK
;
A
#
# COMPACT_ATOMS: atom_id res chain seq x y z
N MET A 1 25.63 4.89 0.77
CA MET A 1 25.00 4.87 2.11
C MET A 1 24.60 3.43 2.39
N SER A 2 24.92 2.87 3.55
CA SER A 2 24.61 1.45 3.85
C SER A 2 23.39 1.36 4.76
N LEU A 3 22.30 0.77 4.26
CA LEU A 3 21.04 0.63 4.99
C LEU A 3 21.13 -0.41 6.12
N PHE A 4 21.97 -1.42 5.94
CA PHE A 4 22.01 -2.64 6.75
C PHE A 4 23.19 -2.73 7.74
N VAL A 5 23.96 -1.65 7.88
CA VAL A 5 24.95 -1.51 8.96
C VAL A 5 24.25 -0.88 10.16
N SER A 6 23.99 -1.70 11.19
CA SER A 6 23.29 -1.27 12.40
C SER A 6 24.01 -0.13 13.11
N ARG A 7 23.30 0.98 13.35
CA ARG A 7 23.75 2.15 14.12
C ARG A 7 23.28 2.15 15.57
N PHE A 8 22.34 1.27 15.91
CA PHE A 8 21.71 1.20 17.21
C PHE A 8 21.82 -0.19 17.84
N ASP A 9 21.71 -0.23 19.16
CA ASP A 9 21.58 -1.48 19.91
C ASP A 9 20.33 -2.25 19.49
N LYS A 10 20.42 -3.59 19.56
CA LYS A 10 19.35 -4.52 19.18
C LYS A 10 17.96 -4.19 19.76
N LYS A 11 17.89 -3.56 20.94
CA LYS A 11 16.62 -3.17 21.60
C LYS A 11 15.92 -1.99 20.93
N LYS A 12 16.66 -1.13 20.22
CA LYS A 12 16.13 0.01 19.46
C LYS A 12 15.77 -0.36 18.03
N LEU A 13 16.31 -1.46 17.52
CA LEU A 13 16.05 -1.92 16.17
C LEU A 13 14.63 -2.48 16.04
N HIS A 14 13.97 -2.13 14.94
CA HIS A 14 12.64 -2.61 14.60
C HIS A 14 12.65 -4.13 14.39
N LYS A 15 11.53 -4.81 14.70
CA LYS A 15 11.42 -6.27 14.54
C LYS A 15 11.65 -6.72 13.11
N ASN A 16 11.01 -6.07 12.14
CA ASN A 16 11.26 -6.35 10.72
C ASN A 16 12.72 -6.08 10.32
N TYR A 17 13.36 -5.03 10.83
CA TYR A 17 14.78 -4.78 10.53
C TYR A 17 15.67 -5.92 11.04
N LEU A 18 15.39 -6.47 12.23
CA LEU A 18 16.13 -7.62 12.74
C LEU A 18 15.93 -8.88 11.88
N GLU A 19 14.74 -9.08 11.34
CA GLU A 19 14.42 -10.23 10.48
C GLU A 19 15.19 -10.18 9.16
N VAL A 20 15.30 -9.01 8.54
CA VAL A 20 16.01 -8.84 7.26
C VAL A 20 17.53 -8.89 7.40
N LEU A 21 18.08 -8.79 8.63
CA LEU A 21 19.50 -8.93 8.92
C LEU A 21 19.98 -10.39 9.02
N ARG A 22 19.09 -11.38 8.93
CA ARG A 22 19.49 -12.80 8.93
C ARG A 22 20.50 -13.07 7.82
N LEU A 23 21.50 -13.93 8.07
CA LEU A 23 22.60 -14.18 7.12
C LEU A 23 22.09 -14.63 5.75
N THR A 24 21.08 -15.49 5.73
CA THR A 24 20.46 -16.02 4.50
C THR A 24 19.70 -14.97 3.68
N GLN A 25 19.52 -13.75 4.18
CA GLN A 25 18.77 -12.68 3.50
C GLN A 25 19.67 -11.72 2.71
N GLN A 26 20.95 -12.07 2.44
CA GLN A 26 21.86 -11.15 1.74
C GLN A 26 21.33 -10.73 0.36
N ALA A 27 20.91 -11.68 -0.47
CA ALA A 27 20.35 -11.35 -1.79
C ALA A 27 19.04 -10.53 -1.69
N ASP A 28 18.23 -10.74 -0.64
CA ASP A 28 17.04 -9.93 -0.39
C ASP A 28 17.44 -8.49 -0.03
N ARG A 29 18.48 -8.29 0.79
CA ARG A 29 19.02 -6.96 1.08
C ARG A 29 19.58 -6.27 -0.17
N ASP A 30 20.33 -7.00 -1.00
CA ASP A 30 20.91 -6.45 -2.24
C ASP A 30 19.82 -5.97 -3.21
N GLU A 31 18.71 -6.73 -3.33
CA GLU A 31 17.54 -6.30 -4.11
C GLU A 31 16.96 -4.98 -3.57
N PHE A 32 16.80 -4.86 -2.25
CA PHE A 32 16.28 -3.64 -1.64
C PHE A 32 17.26 -2.46 -1.75
N GLU A 33 18.57 -2.67 -1.64
CA GLU A 33 19.58 -1.62 -1.88
C GLU A 33 19.49 -1.09 -3.32
N SER A 34 19.14 -1.95 -4.29
CA SER A 34 18.89 -1.50 -5.67
C SER A 34 17.67 -0.57 -5.81
N TRP A 35 16.68 -0.69 -4.92
CA TRP A 35 15.51 0.19 -4.90
C TRP A 35 15.85 1.56 -4.31
N PHE A 36 16.82 1.59 -3.39
CA PHE A 36 17.33 2.78 -2.74
C PHE A 36 18.29 3.61 -3.62
N ASP A 37 18.86 3.02 -4.67
CA ASP A 37 19.78 3.71 -5.58
C ASP A 37 19.17 5.01 -6.17
N GLY A 38 19.77 6.15 -5.84
CA GLY A 38 19.32 7.48 -6.26
C GLY A 38 18.30 8.16 -5.33
N PHE A 39 17.88 7.50 -4.25
CA PHE A 39 17.00 8.10 -3.23
C PHE A 39 17.83 8.90 -2.21
N PRO A 40 17.54 10.19 -1.99
CA PRO A 40 18.35 11.04 -1.13
C PRO A 40 17.99 10.90 0.36
N ASP A 41 19.01 10.90 1.22
CA ASP A 41 18.84 11.14 2.66
C ASP A 41 18.87 12.64 2.92
N ARG A 42 17.72 13.31 2.80
CA ARG A 42 17.62 14.78 2.80
C ARG A 42 17.88 15.41 4.17
N ASP A 43 17.50 14.72 5.25
CA ASP A 43 17.59 15.24 6.63
C ASP A 43 18.55 14.44 7.53
N GLY A 44 19.22 13.43 6.97
CA GLY A 44 20.19 12.59 7.66
C GLY A 44 19.56 11.52 8.56
N LYS A 45 18.24 11.37 8.54
CA LYS A 45 17.51 10.44 9.42
C LYS A 45 17.04 9.18 8.71
N LEU A 46 17.14 9.10 7.39
CA LEU A 46 16.57 8.00 6.62
C LEU A 46 17.06 6.63 7.12
N ILE A 47 18.37 6.49 7.32
CA ILE A 47 18.97 5.23 7.81
C ILE A 47 18.49 4.96 9.24
N ASP A 48 18.39 5.98 10.07
CA ASP A 48 17.98 5.82 11.46
C ASP A 48 16.51 5.39 11.56
N GLU A 49 15.63 5.98 10.75
CA GLU A 49 14.21 5.65 10.66
C GLU A 49 13.99 4.26 10.03
N PHE A 50 14.76 3.88 9.01
CA PHE A 50 14.70 2.53 8.46
C PHE A 50 15.03 1.46 9.51
N GLN A 51 16.02 1.73 10.37
CA GLN A 51 16.44 0.78 11.40
C GLN A 51 15.49 0.73 12.60
N THR A 52 14.86 1.85 12.96
CA THR A 52 14.06 1.98 14.21
C THR A 52 12.55 1.88 13.98
N THR A 53 12.05 2.25 12.79
CA THR A 53 10.61 2.24 12.45
C THR A 53 10.28 1.38 11.24
N PHE A 54 11.22 1.21 10.31
CA PHE A 54 11.18 0.30 9.15
C PHE A 54 10.09 0.56 8.12
N ASN A 55 8.80 0.41 8.47
CA ASN A 55 7.69 0.37 7.52
C ASN A 55 7.50 1.68 6.74
N SER A 56 7.69 2.85 7.36
CA SER A 56 7.58 4.15 6.68
C SER A 56 8.69 4.35 5.65
N THR A 57 9.94 4.13 6.05
CA THR A 57 11.09 4.27 5.13
C THR A 57 11.06 3.21 4.03
N PHE A 58 10.64 1.97 4.35
CA PHE A 58 10.41 0.95 3.32
C PHE A 58 9.40 1.41 2.27
N TRP A 59 8.28 1.98 2.71
CA TRP A 59 7.23 2.47 1.81
C TRP A 59 7.73 3.61 0.91
N GLU A 60 8.48 4.56 1.45
CA GLU A 60 9.10 5.64 0.67
C GLU A 60 10.09 5.11 -0.38
N ILE A 61 10.97 4.17 -0.01
CA ILE A 61 11.93 3.56 -0.94
C ILE A 61 11.19 2.74 -2.02
N TYR A 62 10.14 2.02 -1.65
CA TYR A 62 9.29 1.30 -2.61
C TYR A 62 8.64 2.27 -3.61
N LEU A 63 8.04 3.37 -3.14
CA LEU A 63 7.45 4.40 -4.01
C LEU A 63 8.49 5.01 -4.94
N HIS A 64 9.67 5.36 -4.42
CA HIS A 64 10.79 5.83 -5.24
C HIS A 64 11.11 4.85 -6.37
N ARG A 65 11.19 3.54 -6.07
CA ARG A 65 11.45 2.52 -7.10
C ARG A 65 10.32 2.39 -8.12
N VAL A 66 9.05 2.50 -7.70
CA VAL A 66 7.88 2.51 -8.60
C VAL A 66 7.89 3.74 -9.52
N PHE A 67 8.25 4.91 -9.01
CA PHE A 67 8.32 6.12 -9.84
C PHE A 67 9.53 6.07 -10.78
N LYS A 68 10.68 5.58 -10.30
CA LYS A 68 11.88 5.39 -11.12
C LYS A 68 11.65 4.40 -12.26
N SER A 69 10.87 3.33 -12.06
CA SER A 69 10.53 2.38 -13.15
C SER A 69 9.66 2.99 -14.25
N GLN A 70 9.03 4.14 -13.98
CA GLN A 70 8.25 4.94 -14.93
C GLN A 70 9.04 6.12 -15.53
N ASN A 71 10.37 6.13 -15.34
CA ASN A 71 11.25 7.22 -15.76
C ASN A 71 10.87 8.57 -15.16
N ALA A 72 10.38 8.59 -13.92
CA ALA A 72 10.07 9.82 -13.21
C ALA A 72 11.31 10.74 -13.10
N ILE A 73 11.08 12.03 -13.32
CA ILE A 73 12.06 13.09 -13.06
C ILE A 73 11.77 13.65 -11.67
N PHE A 74 12.67 13.47 -10.73
CA PHE A 74 12.50 13.93 -9.35
C PHE A 74 13.08 15.34 -9.14
N ASP A 75 12.37 16.15 -8.38
CA ASP A 75 12.85 17.42 -7.85
C ASP A 75 13.08 17.29 -6.34
N TRP A 76 14.35 17.22 -5.95
CA TRP A 76 14.78 17.13 -4.56
C TRP A 76 15.16 18.49 -3.95
N SER A 77 14.91 19.60 -4.65
CA SER A 77 15.26 20.95 -4.17
C SER A 77 14.51 21.37 -2.91
N GLN A 78 13.38 20.71 -2.63
CA GLN A 78 12.53 20.97 -1.47
C GLN A 78 12.44 19.73 -0.56
N PRO A 79 12.51 19.90 0.77
CA PRO A 79 12.48 18.79 1.73
C PRO A 79 11.06 18.28 2.01
N THR A 80 10.01 18.95 1.53
CA THR A 80 8.61 18.55 1.73
C THR A 80 7.77 19.07 0.56
N PRO A 81 6.72 18.36 0.11
CA PRO A 81 6.33 16.99 0.48
C PRO A 81 7.38 15.93 0.10
N ASP A 82 7.09 14.66 0.38
CA ASP A 82 8.08 13.58 0.24
C ASP A 82 8.60 13.45 -1.19
N PHE A 83 7.73 13.59 -2.19
CA PHE A 83 8.10 13.59 -3.59
C PHE A 83 7.48 14.76 -4.36
N ALA A 84 8.32 15.51 -5.06
CA ALA A 84 7.93 16.33 -6.19
C ALA A 84 8.54 15.70 -7.44
N LEU A 85 7.71 15.28 -8.39
CA LEU A 85 8.19 14.57 -9.57
C LEU A 85 7.33 14.82 -10.79
N SER A 86 7.89 14.53 -11.97
CA SER A 86 7.19 14.56 -13.25
C SER A 86 7.27 13.20 -13.93
N ILE A 87 6.12 12.67 -14.36
CA ILE A 87 6.01 11.44 -15.14
C ILE A 87 5.33 11.80 -16.46
N ASN A 88 5.96 11.50 -17.60
CA ASN A 88 5.44 11.84 -18.92
C ASN A 88 5.04 13.32 -19.08
N GLY A 89 5.81 14.23 -18.46
CA GLY A 89 5.56 15.68 -18.47
C GLY A 89 4.38 16.14 -17.59
N LYS A 90 3.89 15.27 -16.70
CA LYS A 90 2.85 15.58 -15.72
C LYS A 90 3.47 15.69 -14.34
N ASP A 91 3.47 16.91 -13.82
CA ASP A 91 3.96 17.19 -12.48
C ASP A 91 2.95 16.73 -11.43
N ILE A 92 3.44 16.00 -10.43
CA ILE A 92 2.63 15.55 -9.29
C ILE A 92 3.40 15.75 -7.99
N ILE A 93 2.66 15.94 -6.91
CA ILE A 93 3.18 16.01 -5.56
C ILE A 93 2.65 14.80 -4.80
N VAL A 94 3.55 14.01 -4.21
CA VAL A 94 3.19 12.82 -3.44
C VAL A 94 3.68 12.96 -2.01
N GLU A 95 2.79 12.78 -1.05
CA GLU A 95 3.15 12.61 0.36
C GLU A 95 2.93 11.15 0.75
N ALA A 96 3.97 10.52 1.29
CA ALA A 96 3.94 9.15 1.75
C ALA A 96 3.50 9.06 3.21
N THR A 97 2.79 7.99 3.54
CA THR A 97 2.46 7.66 4.92
C THR A 97 2.10 6.18 5.06
N ILE A 98 2.08 5.71 6.30
CA ILE A 98 1.58 4.38 6.64
C ILE A 98 0.41 4.51 7.59
N ALA A 99 -0.56 3.62 7.49
CA ALA A 99 -1.50 3.37 8.57
C ALA A 99 -0.81 2.40 9.56
N SER A 100 -0.20 2.92 10.61
CA SER A 100 0.46 2.10 11.63
C SER A 100 -0.55 1.53 12.63
N ASN A 101 -0.15 0.53 13.41
CA ASN A 101 -0.96 -0.02 14.48
C ASN A 101 -1.25 1.03 15.58
N THR A 102 -2.36 0.83 16.30
CA THR A 102 -2.68 1.60 17.50
C THR A 102 -1.80 1.12 18.66
N GLN A 103 -1.34 2.04 19.52
CA GLN A 103 -0.58 1.66 20.72
C GLN A 103 -1.39 0.66 21.57
N GLY A 104 -0.78 -0.49 21.88
CA GLY A 104 -1.43 -1.57 22.64
C GLY A 104 -2.22 -2.58 21.79
N LYS A 105 -2.43 -2.34 20.49
CA LYS A 105 -2.93 -3.35 19.54
C LYS A 105 -1.75 -4.12 18.91
N THR A 106 -2.02 -5.36 18.53
CA THR A 106 -1.03 -6.25 17.91
C THR A 106 -0.49 -5.65 16.62
N PRO A 107 0.84 -5.46 16.50
CA PRO A 107 1.45 -4.94 15.28
C PRO A 107 1.48 -6.00 14.16
N GLU A 108 1.62 -5.57 12.91
CA GLU A 108 1.54 -6.46 11.74
C GLU A 108 2.59 -7.59 11.70
N TRP A 109 3.77 -7.34 12.26
CA TRP A 109 4.89 -8.29 12.28
C TRP A 109 4.70 -9.41 13.32
N GLU A 110 3.74 -9.26 14.23
CA GLU A 110 3.37 -10.31 15.19
C GLU A 110 2.38 -11.28 14.55
N LYS A 111 2.92 -12.22 13.77
CA LYS A 111 2.16 -13.32 13.17
C LYS A 111 2.39 -14.60 13.94
N ASN A 112 1.32 -15.22 14.43
CA ASN A 112 1.38 -16.58 14.93
C ASN A 112 1.07 -17.54 13.76
N PRO A 113 2.04 -18.35 13.30
CA PRO A 113 1.83 -19.27 12.17
C PRO A 113 0.81 -20.37 12.46
N THR A 114 0.41 -20.56 13.72
CA THR A 114 -0.65 -21.51 14.12
C THR A 114 -2.05 -20.89 14.15
N THR A 115 -2.16 -19.56 14.05
CA THR A 115 -3.45 -18.88 13.97
C THR A 115 -3.98 -19.03 12.54
N PRO A 116 -5.17 -19.61 12.35
CA PRO A 116 -5.77 -19.70 11.03
C PRO A 116 -6.01 -18.29 10.47
N LEU A 117 -6.03 -18.17 9.15
CA LEU A 117 -6.48 -16.94 8.51
C LEU A 117 -7.92 -16.63 8.95
N PRO A 118 -8.29 -15.35 9.10
CA PRO A 118 -9.66 -14.98 9.40
C PRO A 118 -10.62 -15.53 8.35
N ASP A 119 -11.75 -16.09 8.81
CA ASP A 119 -12.91 -16.49 8.00
C ASP A 119 -14.03 -15.44 8.04
N THR A 120 -13.89 -14.46 8.94
CA THR A 120 -14.69 -13.25 9.05
C THR A 120 -13.79 -12.02 8.94
N PHE A 121 -14.18 -11.07 8.11
CA PHE A 121 -13.34 -9.96 7.69
C PHE A 121 -13.82 -8.61 8.22
N ARG A 122 -15.09 -8.48 8.62
CA ARG A 122 -15.67 -7.17 8.98
C ARG A 122 -14.94 -6.47 10.12
N SER A 123 -14.59 -7.19 11.19
CA SER A 123 -13.87 -6.60 12.33
C SER A 123 -12.50 -6.06 11.92
N MET A 124 -11.75 -6.85 11.15
CA MET A 124 -10.45 -6.49 10.58
C MET A 124 -10.59 -5.28 9.65
N ASN A 125 -11.55 -5.33 8.71
CA ASN A 125 -11.78 -4.26 7.74
C ASN A 125 -12.19 -2.94 8.44
N VAL A 126 -13.01 -2.99 9.49
CA VAL A 126 -13.39 -1.79 10.27
C VAL A 126 -12.19 -1.15 10.96
N GLU A 127 -11.30 -1.94 11.59
CA GLU A 127 -10.05 -1.40 12.16
C GLU A 127 -9.22 -0.72 11.06
N SER A 128 -9.07 -1.36 9.91
CA SER A 128 -8.32 -0.81 8.77
C SER A 128 -8.93 0.50 8.25
N ILE A 129 -10.26 0.57 8.10
CA ILE A 129 -10.97 1.80 7.73
C ILE A 129 -10.64 2.92 8.72
N ILE A 130 -10.71 2.65 10.03
CA ILE A 130 -10.42 3.65 11.07
C ILE A 130 -8.97 4.15 10.97
N ARG A 131 -8.01 3.24 10.77
CA ARG A 131 -6.58 3.59 10.69
C ARG A 131 -6.25 4.36 9.42
N LEU A 132 -6.80 3.96 8.28
CA LEU A 132 -6.70 4.68 7.01
C LEU A 132 -7.33 6.08 7.11
N ALA A 133 -8.52 6.20 7.69
CA ALA A 133 -9.20 7.48 7.87
C ALA A 133 -8.37 8.47 8.71
N ASN A 134 -7.74 7.99 9.78
CA ASN A 134 -6.84 8.80 10.60
C ASN A 134 -5.59 9.26 9.80
N ALA A 135 -5.00 8.39 8.99
CA ALA A 135 -3.85 8.72 8.15
C ALA A 135 -4.21 9.79 7.10
N VAL A 136 -5.32 9.60 6.38
CA VAL A 136 -5.83 10.55 5.37
C VAL A 136 -6.14 11.90 6.02
N THR A 137 -6.88 11.92 7.13
CA THR A 137 -7.27 13.15 7.82
C THR A 137 -6.06 13.92 8.35
N SER A 138 -5.08 13.22 8.93
CA SER A 138 -3.84 13.82 9.43
C SER A 138 -3.02 14.45 8.30
N LYS A 139 -2.84 13.74 7.17
CA LYS A 139 -2.08 14.26 6.03
C LYS A 139 -2.81 15.37 5.27
N ARG A 140 -4.15 15.33 5.21
CA ARG A 140 -4.95 16.48 4.75
C ARG A 140 -4.70 17.71 5.62
N ALA A 141 -4.75 17.57 6.94
CA ALA A 141 -4.48 18.69 7.85
C ALA A 141 -3.05 19.21 7.68
N LYS A 142 -2.06 18.33 7.49
CA LYS A 142 -0.67 18.71 7.19
C LYS A 142 -0.56 19.48 5.87
N TYR A 143 -1.26 19.04 4.82
CA TYR A 143 -1.32 19.77 3.55
C TYR A 143 -1.87 21.19 3.75
N GLN A 144 -3.02 21.31 4.43
CA GLN A 144 -3.67 22.61 4.67
C GLN A 144 -2.81 23.56 5.51
N LYS A 145 -2.06 23.04 6.48
CA LYS A 145 -1.23 23.83 7.39
C LYS A 145 0.13 24.21 6.79
N SER A 146 0.73 23.29 6.03
CA SER A 146 2.16 23.36 5.72
C SER A 146 2.48 23.37 4.23
N TYR A 147 1.62 22.85 3.36
CA TYR A 147 1.99 22.59 1.96
C TYR A 147 1.25 23.46 0.94
N LYS A 148 -0.04 23.75 1.17
CA LYS A 148 -0.92 24.40 0.18
C LYS A 148 -0.38 25.73 -0.37
N ASP A 149 0.37 26.49 0.42
CA ASP A 149 0.86 27.83 0.06
C ASP A 149 2.32 27.78 -0.44
N LYS A 150 2.89 26.58 -0.64
CA LYS A 150 4.27 26.42 -1.14
C LYS A 150 4.28 26.53 -2.67
N PRO A 151 5.14 27.38 -3.28
CA PRO A 151 5.17 27.58 -4.73
C PRO A 151 5.38 26.32 -5.57
N HIS A 152 6.14 25.33 -5.05
CA HIS A 152 6.38 24.08 -5.76
C HIS A 152 5.23 23.07 -5.67
N VAL A 153 4.24 23.31 -4.79
CA VAL A 153 3.04 22.47 -4.60
C VAL A 153 1.81 23.05 -5.28
N GLU A 154 1.74 24.38 -5.38
CA GLU A 154 0.59 25.10 -5.93
C GLU A 154 0.20 24.60 -7.34
N ARG A 155 -1.11 24.46 -7.58
CA ARG A 155 -1.70 24.07 -8.88
C ARG A 155 -1.17 22.74 -9.45
N LYS A 156 -0.76 21.82 -8.57
CA LYS A 156 -0.35 20.46 -8.94
C LYS A 156 -1.23 19.44 -8.23
N PRO A 157 -1.51 18.28 -8.84
CA PRO A 157 -2.17 17.19 -8.16
C PRO A 157 -1.43 16.79 -6.89
N PHE A 158 -2.13 16.79 -5.77
CA PHE A 158 -1.62 16.35 -4.48
C PHE A 158 -2.16 14.95 -4.17
N VAL A 159 -1.26 13.97 -4.20
CA VAL A 159 -1.57 12.55 -4.06
C VAL A 159 -1.05 12.04 -2.73
N LEU A 160 -1.89 11.32 -1.99
CA LEU A 160 -1.43 10.60 -0.79
C LEU A 160 -1.05 9.17 -1.17
N ALA A 161 0.13 8.72 -0.79
CA ALA A 161 0.53 7.33 -0.94
C ALA A 161 0.50 6.64 0.42
N ILE A 162 -0.39 5.67 0.60
CA ILE A 162 -0.68 5.02 1.88
C ILE A 162 -0.40 3.52 1.81
N ALA A 163 0.39 3.00 2.73
CA ALA A 163 0.51 1.55 2.96
C ALA A 163 -0.13 1.14 4.30
N PRO A 164 -0.92 0.06 4.32
CA PRO A 164 -1.60 -0.42 5.53
C PRO A 164 -0.69 -1.35 6.35
N PHE A 165 -0.16 -0.90 7.48
CA PHE A 165 0.67 -1.72 8.39
C PHE A 165 0.03 -1.79 9.79
N GLU A 166 -1.30 -1.72 9.85
CA GLU A 166 -2.05 -1.51 11.08
C GLU A 166 -2.21 -2.75 11.95
N GLN A 167 -2.21 -3.94 11.36
CA GLN A 167 -2.51 -5.19 12.07
C GLN A 167 -2.03 -6.42 11.29
N PRO A 168 -1.90 -7.60 11.93
CA PRO A 168 -1.61 -8.84 11.23
C PRO A 168 -2.61 -9.12 10.10
N ASN A 169 -2.13 -9.74 9.03
CA ASN A 169 -2.93 -10.10 7.86
C ASN A 169 -3.58 -8.92 7.12
N PHE A 170 -3.18 -7.67 7.35
CA PHE A 170 -3.65 -6.50 6.58
C PHE A 170 -3.59 -6.74 5.06
N ASN A 171 -2.69 -7.59 4.59
CA ASN A 171 -2.50 -7.86 3.17
C ASN A 171 -3.70 -8.57 2.50
N ILE A 172 -4.58 -9.20 3.29
CA ILE A 172 -5.77 -9.89 2.77
C ILE A 172 -6.93 -8.93 2.50
N GLN A 173 -6.95 -7.75 3.13
CA GLN A 173 -8.04 -6.78 3.00
C GLN A 173 -8.20 -6.18 1.61
N TYR A 174 -7.13 -6.27 0.80
CA TYR A 174 -7.07 -5.76 -0.57
C TYR A 174 -7.67 -4.34 -0.69
N GLU A 175 -8.61 -4.09 -1.58
CA GLU A 175 -9.23 -2.77 -1.77
C GLU A 175 -10.37 -2.47 -0.78
N THR A 176 -10.91 -3.45 -0.06
CA THR A 176 -12.18 -3.35 0.68
C THR A 176 -12.22 -2.17 1.67
N PRO A 177 -11.25 -1.99 2.60
CA PRO A 177 -11.26 -0.85 3.51
C PRO A 177 -11.12 0.51 2.82
N MET A 178 -10.31 0.59 1.76
CA MET A 178 -10.10 1.84 1.04
C MET A 178 -11.34 2.22 0.22
N MET A 179 -12.00 1.25 -0.41
CA MET A 179 -13.27 1.44 -1.11
C MET A 179 -14.37 1.96 -0.19
N ALA A 180 -14.49 1.36 1.01
CA ALA A 180 -15.44 1.80 2.01
C ALA A 180 -15.12 3.24 2.48
N LEU A 181 -13.87 3.52 2.84
CA LEU A 181 -13.47 4.87 3.27
C LEU A 181 -13.76 5.94 2.22
N LEU A 182 -13.37 5.70 0.97
CA LEU A 182 -13.40 6.73 -0.07
C LEU A 182 -14.77 6.88 -0.72
N TYR A 183 -15.50 5.79 -0.93
CA TYR A 183 -16.72 5.78 -1.76
C TYR A 183 -17.93 5.15 -1.06
N ASP A 184 -17.85 4.90 0.26
CA ASP A 184 -18.88 4.19 1.04
C ASP A 184 -19.34 2.89 0.35
N TYR A 185 -18.39 2.20 -0.28
CA TYR A 185 -18.61 0.93 -0.97
C TYR A 185 -17.85 -0.18 -0.25
N TYR A 186 -18.53 -0.87 0.65
CA TYR A 186 -17.98 -1.99 1.40
C TYR A 186 -18.30 -3.31 0.72
N ILE A 187 -17.29 -4.16 0.53
CA ILE A 187 -17.45 -5.51 -0.01
C ILE A 187 -17.74 -6.45 1.16
N ASP A 188 -18.97 -6.98 1.24
CA ASP A 188 -19.42 -7.81 2.38
C ASP A 188 -19.09 -9.29 2.15
N GLU A 189 -17.81 -9.61 2.35
CA GLU A 189 -17.27 -10.98 2.25
C GLU A 189 -17.90 -11.93 3.27
N ASP A 190 -18.29 -11.42 4.44
CA ASP A 190 -18.90 -12.22 5.50
C ASP A 190 -20.30 -12.70 5.08
N GLU A 191 -21.10 -11.80 4.50
CA GLU A 191 -22.43 -12.13 3.95
C GLU A 191 -22.33 -13.10 2.77
N TYR A 192 -21.30 -12.97 1.93
CA TYR A 192 -21.01 -13.92 0.86
C TYR A 192 -20.70 -15.32 1.40
N ASN A 193 -19.84 -15.42 2.43
CA ASN A 193 -19.46 -16.69 3.04
C ASN A 193 -20.64 -17.41 3.70
N LEU A 194 -21.58 -16.66 4.29
CA LEU A 194 -22.79 -17.20 4.91
C LEU A 194 -23.82 -17.65 3.88
N ASN A 195 -23.97 -16.92 2.77
CA ASN A 195 -25.06 -17.09 1.80
C ASN A 195 -24.57 -17.23 0.35
N LEU A 196 -23.60 -18.12 0.09
CA LEU A 196 -22.97 -18.33 -1.23
C LEU A 196 -23.96 -18.42 -2.40
N GLY A 197 -25.10 -19.09 -2.21
CA GLY A 197 -26.11 -19.28 -3.25
C GLY A 197 -26.86 -18.00 -3.67
N ALA A 198 -26.87 -16.96 -2.83
CA ALA A 198 -27.52 -15.69 -3.11
C ALA A 198 -26.66 -14.76 -3.99
N TYR A 199 -25.35 -15.01 -4.07
CA TYR A 199 -24.38 -14.10 -4.67
C TYR A 199 -23.51 -14.82 -5.73
N PRO A 200 -24.10 -15.26 -6.85
CA PRO A 200 -23.40 -16.06 -7.87
C PRO A 200 -22.23 -15.34 -8.56
N ASN A 201 -22.12 -14.02 -8.40
CA ASN A 201 -21.09 -13.18 -9.02
C ASN A 201 -20.04 -12.65 -8.02
N GLY A 202 -19.97 -13.22 -6.82
CA GLY A 202 -19.06 -12.79 -5.75
C GLY A 202 -19.73 -11.88 -4.71
N PRO A 203 -18.96 -11.38 -3.73
CA PRO A 203 -19.52 -10.71 -2.57
C PRO A 203 -20.30 -9.43 -2.91
N PRO A 204 -21.41 -9.14 -2.21
CA PRO A 204 -22.20 -7.95 -2.45
C PRO A 204 -21.48 -6.68 -2.00
N GLY A 205 -21.71 -5.58 -2.71
CA GLY A 205 -21.35 -4.24 -2.28
C GLY A 205 -22.46 -3.59 -1.47
N VAL A 206 -22.14 -3.04 -0.30
CA VAL A 206 -23.09 -2.35 0.59
C VAL A 206 -22.53 -1.01 1.06
N SER A 207 -23.42 -0.07 1.37
CA SER A 207 -23.08 1.19 2.05
C SER A 207 -23.16 0.99 3.55
N LEU A 208 -22.13 1.44 4.27
CA LEU A 208 -22.11 1.40 5.74
C LEU A 208 -22.50 2.75 6.33
N GLY A 209 -22.29 3.85 5.58
CA GLY A 209 -22.48 5.23 6.00
C GLY A 209 -21.41 5.70 6.98
N SER A 210 -21.22 4.97 8.08
CA SER A 210 -20.21 5.28 9.09
C SER A 210 -19.64 4.03 9.75
N VAL A 211 -18.45 4.16 10.33
CA VAL A 211 -17.88 3.18 11.27
C VAL A 211 -17.67 3.82 12.64
N GLU A 212 -17.75 3.02 13.70
CA GLU A 212 -17.58 3.47 15.09
C GLU A 212 -16.21 3.06 15.63
N LYS A 213 -15.51 3.99 16.27
CA LYS A 213 -14.26 3.74 16.99
C LYS A 213 -14.52 3.12 18.36
N ASP A 214 -13.50 2.52 18.97
CA ASP A 214 -13.56 1.96 20.33
C ASP A 214 -14.06 2.94 21.41
N ASN A 215 -13.92 4.26 21.18
CA ASN A 215 -14.39 5.32 22.09
C ASN A 215 -15.81 5.83 21.79
N GLY A 216 -16.55 5.17 20.88
CA GLY A 216 -17.90 5.54 20.46
C GLY A 216 -18.00 6.67 19.44
N SER A 217 -16.89 7.31 19.06
CA SER A 217 -16.92 8.33 18.00
C SER A 217 -17.04 7.71 16.61
N LYS A 218 -17.81 8.36 15.73
CA LYS A 218 -18.05 7.88 14.37
C LYS A 218 -17.12 8.51 13.35
N ILE A 219 -16.82 7.75 12.30
CA ILE A 219 -16.15 8.20 11.09
C ILE A 219 -17.15 8.01 9.96
N GLU A 220 -17.60 9.10 9.35
CA GLU A 220 -18.39 9.06 8.12
C GLU A 220 -17.52 8.56 6.97
N LEU A 221 -18.09 7.67 6.16
CA LEU A 221 -17.46 7.10 4.98
C LEU A 221 -17.82 7.91 3.73
N GLY A 222 -17.24 7.55 2.58
CA GLY A 222 -17.51 8.26 1.33
C GLY A 222 -16.79 9.61 1.24
N ILE A 223 -15.56 9.71 1.74
CA ILE A 223 -14.85 10.99 1.80
C ILE A 223 -14.52 11.62 0.43
N PHE A 224 -14.66 10.84 -0.66
CA PHE A 224 -14.55 11.30 -2.06
C PHE A 224 -15.93 11.46 -2.74
N GLU A 225 -17.02 11.42 -1.98
CA GLU A 225 -18.38 11.67 -2.49
C GLU A 225 -18.82 13.14 -2.40
N ASP A 226 -18.00 14.01 -1.80
CA ASP A 226 -18.22 15.46 -1.72
C ASP A 226 -16.92 16.28 -1.76
N ALA A 227 -17.04 17.60 -1.65
CA ALA A 227 -15.92 18.54 -1.72
C ALA A 227 -15.06 18.61 -0.44
N GLY A 228 -15.39 17.88 0.63
CA GLY A 228 -14.68 17.90 1.91
C GLY A 228 -13.20 17.53 1.78
N PHE A 229 -12.84 16.71 0.80
CA PHE A 229 -11.46 16.31 0.52
C PHE A 229 -10.95 16.78 -0.86
N GLU A 230 -11.53 17.83 -1.46
CA GLU A 230 -11.19 18.33 -2.80
C GLU A 230 -9.70 18.67 -3.01
N GLN A 231 -8.93 18.93 -1.95
CA GLN A 231 -7.48 19.14 -2.07
C GLN A 231 -6.67 17.86 -2.32
N LEU A 232 -7.26 16.67 -2.15
CA LEU A 232 -6.62 15.40 -2.51
C LEU A 232 -7.05 15.00 -3.91
N SER A 233 -6.08 14.78 -4.79
CA SER A 233 -6.33 14.39 -6.17
C SER A 233 -6.62 12.90 -6.31
N ALA A 234 -5.85 12.09 -5.58
CA ALA A 234 -5.96 10.63 -5.57
C ALA A 234 -5.27 10.05 -4.33
N ILE A 235 -5.50 8.76 -4.09
CA ILE A 235 -4.74 7.94 -3.15
C ILE A 235 -4.06 6.80 -3.89
N ILE A 236 -2.75 6.66 -3.74
CA ILE A 236 -1.97 5.47 -4.11
C ILE A 236 -1.98 4.52 -2.91
N PHE A 237 -2.23 3.24 -3.15
CA PHE A 237 -2.36 2.26 -2.09
C PHE A 237 -1.85 0.88 -2.54
N SER A 238 -1.22 0.14 -1.63
CA SER A 238 -0.81 -1.25 -1.89
C SER A 238 -0.79 -2.07 -0.61
N THR A 239 -1.41 -3.24 -0.66
CA THR A 239 -1.34 -4.28 0.39
C THR A 239 -0.20 -5.28 0.16
N THR A 240 0.48 -5.21 -1.00
CA THR A 240 1.56 -6.12 -1.39
C THR A 240 2.93 -5.45 -1.41
N ALA A 241 3.02 -4.14 -1.13
CA ALA A 241 4.27 -3.42 -0.89
C ALA A 241 4.81 -3.71 0.52
N THR A 242 5.31 -4.93 0.72
CA THR A 242 5.91 -5.41 1.97
C THR A 242 7.29 -6.01 1.69
N TRP A 243 8.03 -6.41 2.72
CA TRP A 243 9.31 -7.12 2.50
C TRP A 243 9.14 -8.39 1.64
N GLY A 244 7.96 -9.02 1.65
CA GLY A 244 7.65 -10.11 0.74
C GLY A 244 7.81 -9.75 -0.75
N LYS A 245 7.78 -8.46 -1.12
CA LYS A 245 8.01 -7.99 -2.50
C LYS A 245 9.48 -8.09 -2.85
N VAL A 246 10.33 -7.67 -1.92
CA VAL A 246 11.78 -7.85 -2.02
C VAL A 246 12.10 -9.34 -2.17
N GLU A 247 11.52 -10.16 -1.30
CA GLU A 247 11.72 -11.62 -1.31
C GLU A 247 11.25 -12.31 -2.60
N ALA A 248 10.21 -11.78 -3.23
CA ALA A 248 9.67 -12.27 -4.50
C ALA A 248 10.50 -11.83 -5.72
N MET A 249 11.21 -10.71 -5.62
CA MET A 249 12.00 -10.13 -6.72
C MET A 249 13.50 -10.48 -6.64
N SER A 250 14.03 -10.77 -5.46
CA SER A 250 15.46 -11.01 -5.22
C SER A 250 16.00 -12.30 -5.83
N LYS A 251 15.13 -13.30 -6.07
CA LYS A 251 15.51 -14.66 -6.48
C LYS A 251 16.61 -15.27 -5.60
N ASN A 252 16.55 -15.01 -4.30
CA ASN A 252 17.55 -15.45 -3.33
C ASN A 252 17.81 -16.97 -3.38
N PRO A 253 19.01 -17.44 -3.75
CA PRO A 253 19.33 -18.87 -3.87
C PRO A 253 19.55 -19.56 -2.51
N ASP A 254 19.80 -18.79 -1.45
CA ASP A 254 20.12 -19.33 -0.13
C ASP A 254 18.87 -19.76 0.64
N VAL A 255 17.69 -19.31 0.23
CA VAL A 255 16.40 -19.59 0.86
C VAL A 255 15.50 -20.36 -0.12
N GLU A 256 15.06 -21.55 0.26
CA GLU A 256 13.98 -22.22 -0.47
C GLU A 256 12.68 -21.49 -0.17
N ARG A 257 12.05 -20.93 -1.19
CA ARG A 257 10.93 -20.00 -1.04
C ARG A 257 9.87 -20.26 -2.09
N TYR A 258 8.61 -20.23 -1.67
CA TYR A 258 7.45 -20.30 -2.55
C TYR A 258 6.66 -18.99 -2.47
N ILE A 259 6.26 -18.50 -3.64
CA ILE A 259 5.45 -17.29 -3.79
C ILE A 259 4.04 -17.73 -4.19
N SER A 260 3.10 -17.56 -3.27
CA SER A 260 1.68 -17.81 -3.50
C SER A 260 1.02 -16.50 -3.92
N THR A 261 0.38 -16.48 -5.10
CA THR A 261 -0.22 -15.28 -5.68
C THR A 261 -1.64 -15.52 -6.15
N VAL A 262 -2.43 -14.45 -6.19
CA VAL A 262 -3.74 -14.40 -6.84
C VAL A 262 -3.71 -13.26 -7.86
N TRP A 263 -3.92 -13.60 -9.12
CA TRP A 263 -3.93 -12.65 -10.24
C TRP A 263 -5.32 -12.56 -10.85
N TYR A 264 -5.69 -11.37 -11.28
CA TYR A 264 -6.93 -11.13 -12.02
C TYR A 264 -6.63 -10.69 -13.45
N ASP A 265 -7.30 -11.36 -14.40
CA ASP A 265 -7.27 -11.07 -15.83
C ASP A 265 -8.72 -10.93 -16.30
N GLU A 266 -9.06 -9.79 -16.92
CA GLU A 266 -10.42 -9.51 -17.42
C GLU A 266 -10.88 -10.49 -18.50
N ASN A 267 -9.94 -11.18 -19.15
CA ASN A 267 -10.25 -12.19 -20.16
C ASN A 267 -10.57 -13.56 -19.54
N LYS A 268 -10.42 -13.72 -18.22
CA LYS A 268 -10.67 -14.97 -17.50
C LYS A 268 -11.92 -14.87 -16.64
N ALA A 269 -12.59 -16.01 -16.46
CA ALA A 269 -13.81 -16.09 -15.67
C ALA A 269 -13.56 -15.95 -14.15
N LEU A 270 -12.40 -16.40 -13.66
CA LEU A 270 -12.05 -16.42 -12.24
C LEU A 270 -10.59 -15.98 -12.04
N PRO A 271 -10.24 -15.43 -10.85
CA PRO A 271 -8.85 -15.16 -10.50
C PRO A 271 -7.98 -16.44 -10.54
N ASP A 272 -6.74 -16.30 -11.01
CA ASP A 272 -5.77 -17.39 -11.02
C ASP A 272 -4.98 -17.41 -9.71
N GLN A 273 -5.10 -18.50 -8.96
CA GLN A 273 -4.25 -18.77 -7.82
C GLN A 273 -3.04 -19.62 -8.24
N MET A 274 -1.84 -19.18 -7.89
CA MET A 274 -0.59 -19.84 -8.24
C MET A 274 0.31 -19.97 -7.02
N SER A 275 1.07 -21.06 -6.93
CA SER A 275 2.21 -21.19 -6.01
C SER A 275 3.43 -21.56 -6.83
N THR A 276 4.48 -20.73 -6.78
CA THR A 276 5.64 -20.84 -7.66
C THR A 276 6.93 -20.73 -6.84
N PRO A 277 7.93 -21.62 -7.05
CA PRO A 277 9.25 -21.43 -6.47
C PRO A 277 9.82 -20.05 -6.83
N SER A 278 10.42 -19.33 -5.87
CA SER A 278 10.91 -17.96 -6.05
C SER A 278 11.84 -17.78 -7.26
N VAL A 279 12.66 -18.79 -7.55
CA VAL A 279 13.60 -18.79 -8.68
C VAL A 279 12.91 -18.78 -10.06
N LEU A 280 11.67 -19.28 -10.14
CA LEU A 280 10.85 -19.29 -11.35
C LEU A 280 9.82 -18.15 -11.38
N TYR A 281 9.62 -17.48 -10.25
CA TYR A 281 8.65 -16.41 -10.12
C TYR A 281 9.19 -15.07 -10.63
N SER A 282 8.28 -14.23 -11.12
CA SER A 282 8.58 -12.84 -11.46
C SER A 282 7.34 -11.97 -11.27
N GLU A 283 7.54 -10.80 -10.67
CA GLU A 283 6.57 -9.71 -10.66
C GLU A 283 7.28 -8.37 -10.94
N ARG A 284 6.53 -7.38 -11.39
CA ARG A 284 7.00 -6.00 -11.56
C ARG A 284 6.87 -5.25 -10.24
N ILE A 285 7.65 -4.19 -10.07
CA ILE A 285 7.62 -3.39 -8.84
C ILE A 285 6.22 -2.81 -8.57
N GLN A 286 5.49 -2.39 -9.60
CA GLN A 286 4.15 -1.82 -9.46
C GLN A 286 3.03 -2.84 -9.29
N ASP A 287 3.29 -4.15 -9.46
CA ASP A 287 2.21 -5.15 -9.37
C ASP A 287 1.60 -5.14 -7.95
N GLY A 288 0.28 -4.97 -7.89
CA GLY A 288 -0.49 -4.81 -6.65
C GLY A 288 -0.60 -3.37 -6.14
N LEU A 289 -0.26 -2.39 -6.98
CA LEU A 289 -0.53 -0.97 -6.74
C LEU A 289 -1.94 -0.62 -7.23
N MET A 290 -2.66 0.16 -6.43
CA MET A 290 -3.99 0.69 -6.73
C MET A 290 -3.98 2.21 -6.61
N VAL A 291 -4.73 2.88 -7.48
CA VAL A 291 -4.89 4.35 -7.48
C VAL A 291 -6.37 4.70 -7.42
N PHE A 292 -6.79 5.38 -6.38
CA PHE A 292 -8.18 5.78 -6.13
C PHE A 292 -8.34 7.27 -6.43
N HIS A 293 -9.15 7.63 -7.42
CA HIS A 293 -9.29 9.00 -7.91
C HIS A 293 -10.42 9.76 -7.20
N ASN A 294 -10.15 11.00 -6.77
CA ASN A 294 -11.18 11.86 -6.19
C ASN A 294 -11.94 12.62 -7.29
N PRO A 295 -13.24 12.37 -7.52
CA PRO A 295 -14.03 13.09 -8.53
C PRO A 295 -14.32 14.55 -8.16
N TYR A 296 -14.02 14.96 -6.92
CA TYR A 296 -14.13 16.33 -6.43
C TYR A 296 -12.78 17.05 -6.34
N ALA A 297 -11.69 16.46 -6.85
CA ALA A 297 -10.37 17.08 -6.78
C ALA A 297 -10.31 18.47 -7.47
N LEU A 298 -9.70 19.46 -6.79
CA LEU A 298 -9.40 20.78 -7.38
C LEU A 298 -8.40 20.67 -8.52
N GLU A 299 -7.35 19.88 -8.31
CA GLU A 299 -6.31 19.58 -9.31
C GLU A 299 -6.31 18.05 -9.56
N PRO A 300 -7.15 17.53 -10.46
CA PRO A 300 -7.28 16.09 -10.66
C PRO A 300 -5.99 15.45 -11.17
N LEU A 301 -5.70 14.24 -10.68
CA LEU A 301 -4.58 13.45 -11.19
C LEU A 301 -4.91 12.95 -12.60
N ASP A 302 -4.04 13.22 -13.57
CA ASP A 302 -4.19 12.67 -14.92
C ASP A 302 -4.02 11.13 -14.88
N PRO A 303 -5.03 10.33 -15.25
CA PRO A 303 -4.97 8.87 -15.19
C PRO A 303 -3.82 8.26 -16.01
N LYS A 304 -3.32 8.99 -17.02
CA LYS A 304 -2.18 8.55 -17.84
C LYS A 304 -0.88 8.43 -17.05
N VAL A 305 -0.79 9.08 -15.88
CA VAL A 305 0.37 8.95 -14.99
C VAL A 305 0.55 7.51 -14.50
N PHE A 306 -0.55 6.78 -14.26
CA PHE A 306 -0.54 5.40 -13.79
C PHE A 306 -1.21 4.43 -14.78
N GLU A 307 -1.27 4.81 -16.06
CA GLU A 307 -1.71 3.94 -17.15
C GLU A 307 -0.59 2.98 -17.56
N ILE A 308 -0.10 2.20 -16.59
CA ILE A 308 0.98 1.24 -16.76
C ILE A 308 0.54 -0.18 -16.39
N PRO A 309 1.14 -1.21 -17.01
CA PRO A 309 0.76 -2.59 -16.75
C PRO A 309 0.87 -2.99 -15.27
N GLY A 310 -0.16 -3.67 -14.75
CA GLY A 310 -0.19 -4.20 -13.38
C GLY A 310 -0.80 -3.28 -12.32
N VAL A 311 -1.13 -2.04 -12.69
CA VAL A 311 -1.80 -1.06 -11.82
C VAL A 311 -3.30 -1.05 -12.08
N ILE A 312 -4.08 -0.94 -11.01
CA ILE A 312 -5.52 -0.74 -11.05
C ILE A 312 -5.82 0.71 -10.70
N GLN A 313 -6.64 1.36 -11.51
CA GLN A 313 -7.19 2.69 -11.20
C GLN A 313 -8.69 2.59 -10.94
N ILE A 314 -9.15 3.25 -9.88
CA ILE A 314 -10.52 3.18 -9.41
C ILE A 314 -11.09 4.59 -9.45
N PHE A 315 -12.23 4.73 -10.13
CA PHE A 315 -12.95 5.97 -10.32
C PHE A 315 -14.37 5.85 -9.79
N ALA A 316 -14.92 6.96 -9.32
CA ALA A 316 -16.34 7.09 -9.00
C ALA A 316 -16.93 8.23 -9.84
N ASP A 317 -18.09 7.99 -10.45
CA ASP A 317 -18.82 9.05 -11.13
C ASP A 317 -19.43 10.03 -10.12
N LYS A 318 -19.23 11.32 -10.33
CA LYS A 318 -19.61 12.39 -9.40
C LYS A 318 -21.12 12.42 -9.09
N VAL A 319 -21.96 12.02 -10.05
CA VAL A 319 -23.43 12.15 -9.96
C VAL A 319 -24.07 10.83 -9.58
N THR A 320 -23.75 9.77 -10.31
CA THR A 320 -24.34 8.45 -10.15
C THR A 320 -23.67 7.62 -9.05
N ARG A 321 -22.50 8.05 -8.57
CA ARG A 321 -21.63 7.32 -7.63
C ARG A 321 -21.20 5.95 -8.14
N LYS A 322 -21.38 5.70 -9.44
CA LYS A 322 -21.00 4.44 -10.05
C LYS A 322 -19.48 4.31 -10.03
N ILE A 323 -19.01 3.19 -9.48
CA ILE A 323 -17.59 2.87 -9.42
C ILE A 323 -17.18 2.11 -10.67
N THR A 324 -16.05 2.51 -11.27
CA THR A 324 -15.42 1.83 -12.39
C THR A 324 -13.95 1.53 -12.07
N ARG A 325 -13.47 0.38 -12.54
CA ARG A 325 -12.07 -0.05 -12.40
C ARG A 325 -11.44 -0.09 -13.78
N GLN A 326 -10.34 0.63 -13.97
CA GLN A 326 -9.47 0.49 -15.12
C GLN A 326 -8.32 -0.43 -14.72
N ARG A 327 -8.21 -1.59 -15.37
CA ARG A 327 -7.11 -2.54 -15.15
C ARG A 327 -6.21 -2.55 -16.37
N ASN A 328 -4.95 -2.21 -16.16
CA ASN A 328 -3.98 -2.17 -17.25
C ASN A 328 -3.33 -3.56 -17.39
N GLY A 329 -4.06 -4.50 -18.00
CA GLY A 329 -3.65 -5.89 -18.15
C GLY A 329 -3.87 -6.73 -16.89
N VAL A 330 -3.04 -7.75 -16.69
CA VAL A 330 -3.14 -8.67 -15.54
C VAL A 330 -2.65 -7.98 -14.27
N VAL A 331 -3.42 -8.10 -13.19
CA VAL A 331 -3.19 -7.37 -11.92
C VAL A 331 -3.07 -8.32 -10.74
N LEU A 332 -2.08 -8.07 -9.87
CA LEU A 332 -1.83 -8.86 -8.67
C LEU A 332 -2.79 -8.41 -7.56
N MET A 333 -3.63 -9.32 -7.07
CA MET A 333 -4.54 -9.04 -5.96
C MET A 333 -3.89 -9.34 -4.61
N HIS A 334 -3.27 -10.51 -4.49
CA HIS A 334 -2.67 -10.98 -3.24
C HIS A 334 -1.32 -11.66 -3.49
N ARG A 335 -0.39 -11.48 -2.55
CA ARG A 335 0.86 -12.23 -2.49
C ARG A 335 1.14 -12.69 -1.06
N GLN A 336 1.56 -13.93 -0.92
CA GLN A 336 2.15 -14.47 0.30
C GLN A 336 3.49 -15.12 -0.05
N VAL A 337 4.46 -14.97 0.85
CA VAL A 337 5.78 -15.57 0.73
C VAL A 337 5.96 -16.57 1.85
N VAL A 338 6.37 -17.78 1.50
CA VAL A 338 6.67 -18.84 2.46
C VAL A 338 8.13 -19.26 2.28
N ASN A 339 8.92 -19.05 3.32
CA ASN A 339 10.30 -19.53 3.40
C ASN A 339 10.28 -20.93 4.01
N VAL A 340 10.76 -21.92 3.27
CA VAL A 340 10.91 -23.30 3.74
C VAL A 340 12.20 -23.38 4.55
N PRO A 341 12.15 -23.75 5.83
CA PRO A 341 13.36 -23.97 6.61
C PRO A 341 14.15 -25.12 5.97
N LYS A 342 15.38 -24.86 5.53
CA LYS A 342 16.30 -25.95 5.19
C LYS A 342 16.55 -26.74 6.47
N THR A 343 16.09 -27.99 6.53
CA THR A 343 16.53 -28.92 7.57
C THR A 343 18.04 -29.04 7.43
N VAL A 344 18.78 -28.56 8.42
CA VAL A 344 20.22 -28.81 8.52
C VAL A 344 20.35 -30.33 8.58
N LYS A 345 20.87 -30.92 7.49
CA LYS A 345 21.27 -32.34 7.48
C LYS A 345 22.58 -32.52 8.22
#